data_AF-A0A960H9H9-F1
#
_entry.id   AF-A0A960H9H9-F1
#
_cell.length_a   1.000
_cell.length_b   1.000
_cell.length_c   1.000
_cell.angle_alpha   90.00
_cell.angle_beta   90.00
_cell.angle_gamma   90.00
#
_symmetry.space_group_name_H-M   'P 1'
#
loop_
_entity.id
_entity.type
_entity.pdbx_description
1 polymer ?
#
loop_
_entity_poly.entity_id
_entity_poly.type
_entity_poly.pdbx_seq_one_letter_code
_entity_poly.pdbx_strand_id
1 'polypeptide(L)'
;ERDHRDLAERAAADREWTYRHVVVDEAQELSEMDWRVLMRRCPSRSFTVVGDLAQRRSVAGATSWGAMLDRYVPGRWLYRSLSMNYRTPAEIMAVAAALLAEFAPDAQPPESVRACGIQPWSRRVTSDELRSAIEEFTSAEAEREGTSVVIGPPGMPGTVTASETKGLEYDAVLVVQPERILADGPRGASDLYVALTRATQRLGVLHQDPLPQALSGLG
;
A
#
# COMPACT_ATOMS: atom_id res chain seq x y z
N GLU A 1 -36.33 26.15 12.72
CA GLU A 1 -35.19 26.86 12.12
C GLU A 1 -34.86 26.27 10.76
N ARG A 2 -34.41 27.07 9.80
CA ARG A 2 -33.85 26.53 8.55
C ARG A 2 -32.45 26.01 8.86
N ASP A 3 -32.23 24.74 8.60
CA ASP A 3 -30.90 24.12 8.68
C ASP A 3 -30.01 24.72 7.58
N HIS A 4 -28.98 25.47 7.96
CA HIS A 4 -28.07 26.17 7.05
C HIS A 4 -26.86 25.33 6.63
N ARG A 5 -26.76 24.10 7.16
CA ARG A 5 -25.68 23.18 6.82
C ARG A 5 -25.75 22.74 5.36
N ASP A 6 -24.59 22.52 4.77
CA ASP A 6 -24.52 21.95 3.42
C ASP A 6 -24.92 20.46 3.41
N LEU A 7 -25.00 19.87 2.22
CA LEU A 7 -25.39 18.46 2.07
C LEU A 7 -24.42 17.51 2.80
N ALA A 8 -23.12 17.80 2.77
CA ALA A 8 -22.10 16.95 3.35
C ALA A 8 -22.17 16.99 4.89
N GLU A 9 -22.32 18.17 5.47
CA GLU A 9 -22.49 18.38 6.91
C GLU A 9 -23.76 17.71 7.44
N ARG A 10 -24.86 17.79 6.69
CA ARG A 10 -26.13 17.12 7.03
C ARG A 10 -25.99 15.61 6.97
N ALA A 11 -25.38 15.08 5.92
CA ALA A 11 -25.15 13.65 5.76
C ALA A 11 -24.19 13.08 6.80
N ALA A 12 -23.14 13.82 7.17
CA ALA A 12 -22.17 13.40 8.17
C ALA A 12 -22.76 13.35 9.59
N ALA A 13 -23.68 14.29 9.91
CA ALA A 13 -24.33 14.33 11.21
C ALA A 13 -25.45 13.28 11.36
N ASP A 14 -26.06 12.84 10.25
CA ASP A 14 -27.14 11.87 10.26
C ASP A 14 -26.61 10.45 10.01
N ARG A 15 -26.53 9.67 11.09
CA ARG A 15 -26.14 8.27 10.97
C ARG A 15 -27.14 7.50 10.13
N GLU A 16 -28.40 7.87 9.97
CA GLU A 16 -29.38 7.16 9.13
C GLU A 16 -29.32 7.51 7.64
N TRP A 17 -28.46 8.47 7.28
CA TRP A 17 -28.35 8.96 5.91
C TRP A 17 -28.11 7.83 4.91
N THR A 18 -28.79 7.94 3.77
CA THR A 18 -28.61 7.03 2.64
C THR A 18 -27.97 7.74 1.47
N TYR A 19 -26.88 7.15 0.97
CA TYR A 19 -26.12 7.63 -0.16
C TYR A 19 -26.60 6.97 -1.44
N ARG A 20 -26.71 7.76 -2.51
CA ARG A 20 -27.06 7.26 -3.83
C ARG A 20 -25.97 6.37 -4.43
N HIS A 21 -24.71 6.69 -4.14
CA HIS A 21 -23.52 5.98 -4.60
C HIS A 21 -22.44 6.03 -3.52
N VAL A 22 -21.65 4.97 -3.38
CA VAL A 22 -20.54 4.90 -2.44
C VAL A 22 -19.28 4.48 -3.19
N VAL A 23 -18.21 5.26 -3.05
CA VAL A 23 -16.87 4.90 -3.51
C VAL A 23 -16.10 4.40 -2.30
N VAL A 24 -15.46 3.24 -2.44
CA VAL A 24 -14.59 2.66 -1.41
C VAL A 24 -13.23 2.44 -2.04
N ASP A 25 -12.24 3.18 -1.56
CA ASP A 25 -10.85 2.93 -1.87
C ASP A 25 -10.20 2.07 -0.79
N GLU A 26 -9.12 1.37 -1.12
CA GLU A 26 -8.43 0.43 -0.23
C GLU A 26 -9.37 -0.61 0.40
N ALA A 27 -10.36 -1.04 -0.38
CA ALA A 27 -11.50 -1.80 0.10
C ALA A 27 -11.15 -3.19 0.63
N GLN A 28 -9.94 -3.69 0.35
CA GLN A 28 -9.42 -4.93 0.90
C GLN A 28 -9.22 -4.88 2.42
N GLU A 29 -9.15 -3.69 3.03
CA GLU A 29 -8.96 -3.55 4.48
C GLU A 29 -10.27 -3.73 5.28
N LEU A 30 -11.41 -3.55 4.62
CA LEU A 30 -12.71 -3.53 5.27
C LEU A 30 -13.13 -4.93 5.71
N SER A 31 -13.62 -5.00 6.94
CA SER A 31 -14.22 -6.21 7.49
C SER A 31 -15.63 -6.44 6.94
N GLU A 32 -16.16 -7.65 7.14
CA GLU A 32 -17.55 -7.95 6.81
C GLU A 32 -18.55 -7.00 7.48
N MET A 33 -18.23 -6.50 8.68
CA MET A 33 -19.06 -5.58 9.44
C MET A 33 -19.02 -4.17 8.86
N ASP A 34 -17.87 -3.73 8.35
CA ASP A 34 -17.76 -2.45 7.63
C ASP A 34 -18.61 -2.50 6.36
N TRP A 35 -18.51 -3.59 5.60
CA TRP A 35 -19.38 -3.84 4.44
C TRP A 35 -20.86 -3.85 4.81
N ARG A 36 -21.24 -4.43 5.95
CA ARG A 36 -22.62 -4.41 6.43
C ARG A 36 -23.11 -2.99 6.70
N VAL A 37 -22.25 -2.14 7.27
CA VAL A 37 -22.55 -0.71 7.48
C VAL A 37 -22.73 -0.02 6.13
N LEU A 38 -21.78 -0.15 5.21
CA LEU A 38 -21.84 0.51 3.89
C LEU A 38 -23.07 0.08 3.10
N MET A 39 -23.40 -1.21 3.08
CA MET A 39 -24.59 -1.73 2.40
C MET A 39 -25.89 -1.20 3.00
N ARG A 40 -25.95 -0.92 4.32
CA ARG A 40 -27.12 -0.25 4.92
C ARG A 40 -27.23 1.20 4.46
N ARG A 41 -26.11 1.87 4.21
CA ARG A 41 -26.06 3.27 3.76
C ARG A 41 -26.32 3.45 2.28
N CYS A 42 -26.22 2.39 1.46
CA CYS A 42 -26.53 2.46 0.04
C CYS A 42 -27.53 1.36 -0.38
N PRO A 43 -28.85 1.58 -0.17
CA PRO A 43 -29.89 0.62 -0.52
C PRO A 43 -29.94 0.27 -2.01
N SER A 44 -29.56 1.21 -2.89
CA SER A 44 -29.47 1.02 -4.33
C SER A 44 -28.34 0.07 -4.76
N ARG A 45 -27.42 -0.28 -3.85
CA ARG A 45 -26.23 -1.10 -4.12
C ARG A 45 -25.34 -0.52 -5.23
N SER A 46 -25.35 0.80 -5.39
CA SER A 46 -24.48 1.50 -6.33
C SER A 46 -23.13 1.78 -5.69
N PHE A 47 -22.11 1.00 -6.06
CA PHE A 47 -20.78 1.08 -5.50
C PHE A 47 -19.70 1.17 -6.58
N THR A 48 -18.63 1.90 -6.28
CA THR A 48 -17.33 1.76 -6.95
C THR A 48 -16.33 1.29 -5.91
N VAL A 49 -15.83 0.07 -6.06
CA VAL A 49 -14.92 -0.56 -5.10
C VAL A 49 -13.55 -0.68 -5.75
N VAL A 50 -12.54 -0.10 -5.11
CA VAL A 50 -11.16 -0.09 -5.56
C VAL A 50 -10.28 -0.68 -4.46
N GLY A 51 -9.32 -1.51 -4.86
CA GLY A 51 -8.39 -2.13 -3.92
C GLY A 51 -7.56 -3.23 -4.56
N ASP A 52 -6.54 -3.65 -3.83
CA ASP A 52 -5.62 -4.72 -4.20
C ASP A 52 -5.50 -5.71 -3.04
N LEU A 53 -5.96 -6.95 -3.25
CA LEU A 53 -5.96 -7.99 -2.21
C LEU A 53 -4.55 -8.37 -1.75
N ALA A 54 -3.53 -8.16 -2.61
CA ALA A 54 -2.13 -8.40 -2.25
C ALA A 54 -1.57 -7.33 -1.30
N GLN A 55 -2.19 -6.15 -1.26
CA GLN A 55 -1.84 -5.05 -0.34
C GLN A 55 -2.67 -5.05 0.95
N ARG A 56 -3.39 -6.13 1.24
CA ARG A 56 -4.22 -6.24 2.45
C ARG A 56 -3.35 -6.47 3.68
N ARG A 57 -3.55 -5.61 4.69
CA ARG A 57 -2.91 -5.74 6.00
C ARG A 57 -3.87 -6.18 7.11
N SER A 58 -5.13 -5.76 7.03
CA SER A 58 -6.15 -6.11 8.03
C SER A 58 -6.38 -7.62 8.10
N VAL A 59 -6.36 -8.17 9.31
CA VAL A 59 -6.68 -9.58 9.56
C VAL A 59 -8.13 -9.88 9.19
N ALA A 60 -9.03 -8.94 9.42
CA ALA A 60 -10.44 -9.05 9.08
C ALA A 60 -10.76 -8.62 7.63
N GLY A 61 -9.76 -8.13 6.89
CA GLY A 61 -9.91 -7.64 5.53
C GLY A 61 -10.21 -8.74 4.51
N ALA A 62 -10.63 -8.33 3.31
CA ALA A 62 -11.08 -9.22 2.24
C ALA A 62 -10.03 -10.26 1.83
N THR A 63 -10.38 -11.55 1.90
CA THR A 63 -9.59 -12.63 1.27
C THR A 63 -9.92 -12.78 -0.21
N SER A 64 -11.15 -12.47 -0.58
CA SER A 64 -11.63 -12.39 -1.96
C SER A 64 -12.81 -11.42 -2.03
N TRP A 65 -13.04 -10.81 -3.19
CA TRP A 65 -14.17 -9.91 -3.40
C TRP A 65 -15.51 -10.66 -3.32
N GLY A 66 -15.59 -11.89 -3.83
CA GLY A 66 -16.80 -12.72 -3.76
C GLY A 66 -17.24 -12.98 -2.32
N ALA A 67 -16.31 -13.33 -1.42
CA ALA A 67 -16.61 -13.54 0.00
C ALA A 67 -17.26 -12.31 0.66
N MET A 68 -16.86 -11.10 0.28
CA MET A 68 -17.41 -9.86 0.83
C MET A 68 -18.72 -9.44 0.16
N LEU A 69 -18.85 -9.63 -1.16
CA LEU A 69 -19.93 -9.03 -1.97
C LEU A 69 -21.09 -9.98 -2.27
N ASP A 70 -20.87 -11.28 -2.41
CA ASP A 70 -21.91 -12.23 -2.85
C ASP A 70 -23.06 -12.36 -1.85
N ARG A 71 -22.82 -12.08 -0.57
CA ARG A 71 -23.89 -12.03 0.44
C ARG A 71 -24.88 -10.88 0.23
N TYR A 72 -24.51 -9.85 -0.54
CA TYR A 72 -25.31 -8.64 -0.76
C TYR A 72 -25.81 -8.52 -2.20
N VAL A 73 -24.98 -8.91 -3.17
CA VAL A 73 -25.22 -8.73 -4.61
C VAL A 73 -24.75 -9.95 -5.42
N PRO A 74 -25.25 -11.17 -5.11
CA PRO A 74 -24.77 -12.40 -5.75
C PRO A 74 -24.97 -12.33 -7.28
N GLY A 75 -23.89 -12.54 -8.04
CA GLY A 75 -23.90 -12.48 -9.50
C GLY A 75 -24.24 -11.12 -10.12
N ARG A 76 -24.30 -10.04 -9.32
CA ARG A 76 -24.69 -8.68 -9.74
C ARG A 76 -23.59 -7.65 -9.54
N TRP A 77 -22.34 -8.09 -9.48
CA TRP A 77 -21.16 -7.23 -9.44
C TRP A 77 -20.21 -7.58 -10.60
N LEU A 78 -19.41 -6.60 -11.01
CA LEU A 78 -18.47 -6.73 -12.12
C LEU A 78 -17.06 -6.51 -11.58
N TYR A 79 -16.15 -7.41 -11.93
CA TYR A 79 -14.72 -7.24 -11.70
C TYR A 79 -14.06 -6.65 -12.95
N ARG A 80 -13.21 -5.63 -12.76
CA ARG A 80 -12.36 -5.05 -13.80
C ARG A 80 -10.99 -4.81 -13.20
N SER A 81 -9.96 -5.35 -13.84
CA SER A 81 -8.56 -5.17 -13.44
C SER A 81 -7.93 -4.01 -14.21
N LEU A 82 -7.03 -3.27 -13.55
CA LEU A 82 -6.13 -2.31 -14.18
C LEU A 82 -4.76 -2.97 -14.28
N SER A 83 -4.37 -3.35 -15.50
CA SER A 83 -3.12 -4.10 -15.74
C SER A 83 -1.91 -3.19 -15.97
N MET A 84 -2.11 -1.88 -16.12
CA MET A 84 -1.05 -0.93 -16.49
C MET A 84 -0.68 -0.06 -15.29
N ASN A 85 0.60 0.01 -14.96
CA ASN A 85 1.15 0.90 -13.94
C ASN A 85 1.95 2.04 -14.59
N TYR A 86 1.54 3.27 -14.31
CA TYR A 86 2.23 4.48 -14.76
C TYR A 86 2.95 5.23 -13.62
N ARG A 87 2.75 4.80 -12.36
CA ARG A 87 3.26 5.47 -11.16
C ARG A 87 4.61 4.91 -10.73
N THR A 88 4.68 3.61 -10.52
CA THR A 88 5.91 2.91 -10.09
C THR A 88 6.76 2.56 -11.31
N PRO A 89 8.02 2.99 -11.39
CA PRO A 89 8.94 2.62 -12.46
C PRO A 89 9.13 1.10 -12.58
N ALA A 90 9.40 0.63 -13.81
CA ALA A 90 9.60 -0.77 -14.13
C ALA A 90 10.74 -1.41 -13.31
N GLU A 91 11.79 -0.65 -13.01
CA GLU A 91 12.94 -1.10 -12.22
C GLU A 91 12.52 -1.46 -10.79
N ILE A 92 11.67 -0.64 -10.16
CA ILE A 92 11.12 -0.90 -8.82
C ILE A 92 10.09 -2.02 -8.87
N MET A 93 9.22 -2.02 -9.88
CA MET A 93 8.19 -3.04 -10.02
C MET A 93 8.77 -4.43 -10.26
N ALA A 94 9.92 -4.57 -10.93
CA ALA A 94 10.59 -5.86 -11.08
C ALA A 94 10.94 -6.50 -9.72
N VAL A 95 11.42 -5.70 -8.77
CA VAL A 95 11.76 -6.14 -7.41
C VAL A 95 10.48 -6.47 -6.63
N ALA A 96 9.46 -5.61 -6.70
CA ALA A 96 8.20 -5.83 -6.01
C ALA A 96 7.44 -7.06 -6.57
N ALA A 97 7.51 -7.31 -7.87
CA ALA A 97 6.90 -8.47 -8.53
C ALA A 97 7.57 -9.79 -8.10
N ALA A 98 8.88 -9.81 -7.90
CA ALA A 98 9.58 -10.97 -7.35
C ALA A 98 9.09 -11.32 -5.95
N LEU A 99 8.91 -10.31 -5.08
CA LEU A 99 8.34 -10.49 -3.76
C LEU A 99 6.88 -10.97 -3.83
N LEU A 100 6.07 -10.35 -4.70
CA LEU A 100 4.67 -10.71 -4.89
C LEU A 100 4.49 -12.18 -5.29
N ALA A 101 5.35 -12.69 -6.17
CA ALA A 101 5.33 -14.07 -6.63
C ALA A 101 5.55 -15.09 -5.48
N GLU A 102 6.25 -14.71 -4.41
CA GLU A 102 6.49 -15.58 -3.26
C GLU A 102 5.27 -15.71 -2.34
N PHE A 103 4.57 -14.60 -2.03
CA PHE A 103 3.48 -14.61 -1.04
C PHE A 103 2.07 -14.59 -1.64
N ALA A 104 1.91 -14.21 -2.90
CA ALA A 104 0.64 -14.16 -3.61
C ALA A 104 0.82 -14.60 -5.08
N PRO A 105 1.12 -15.88 -5.35
CA PRO A 105 1.45 -16.38 -6.70
C PRO A 105 0.29 -16.26 -7.70
N ASP A 106 -0.95 -16.22 -7.23
CA ASP A 106 -2.14 -16.02 -8.07
C ASP A 106 -2.35 -14.55 -8.45
N ALA A 107 -1.66 -13.61 -7.79
CA ALA A 107 -1.72 -12.19 -8.12
C ALA A 107 -0.84 -11.88 -9.33
N GLN A 108 -1.41 -11.15 -10.30
CA GLN A 108 -0.67 -10.68 -11.46
C GLN A 108 -0.16 -9.27 -11.17
N PRO A 109 1.17 -9.05 -11.11
CA PRO A 109 1.70 -7.70 -10.98
C PRO A 109 1.33 -6.87 -12.22
N PRO A 110 1.03 -5.57 -12.07
CA PRO A 110 0.73 -4.72 -13.21
C PRO A 110 2.00 -4.48 -14.06
N GLU A 111 1.81 -4.33 -15.36
CA GLU A 111 2.87 -3.97 -16.30
C GLU A 111 3.22 -2.47 -16.12
N SER A 112 4.43 -2.20 -15.64
CA SER A 112 4.94 -0.83 -15.53
C SER A 112 5.42 -0.32 -16.89
N VAL A 113 4.72 0.68 -17.43
CA VAL A 113 5.07 1.31 -18.73
C VAL A 113 6.06 2.46 -18.63
N ARG A 114 6.39 2.87 -17.40
CA ARG A 114 7.33 3.95 -17.11
C ARG A 114 8.66 3.34 -16.67
N ALA A 115 9.76 3.80 -17.25
CA ALA A 115 11.11 3.55 -16.77
C ALA A 115 11.75 4.89 -16.38
N CYS A 116 12.49 4.94 -15.27
CA CYS A 116 13.20 6.14 -14.85
C CYS A 116 14.70 6.07 -15.13
N GLY A 117 15.23 4.90 -15.49
CA GLY A 117 16.65 4.67 -15.71
C GLY A 117 17.49 4.62 -14.43
N ILE A 118 16.86 4.72 -13.25
CA ILE A 118 17.52 4.65 -11.95
C ILE A 118 17.28 3.26 -11.36
N GLN A 119 18.35 2.49 -11.19
CA GLN A 119 18.25 1.16 -10.58
C GLN A 119 18.07 1.29 -9.06
N PRO A 120 17.15 0.52 -8.45
CA PRO A 120 17.11 0.33 -7.02
C PRO A 120 18.43 -0.25 -6.50
N TRP A 121 18.84 0.17 -5.31
CA TRP A 121 20.09 -0.26 -4.69
C TRP A 121 19.86 -0.81 -3.29
N SER A 122 20.81 -1.61 -2.82
CA SER A 122 20.87 -2.08 -1.44
C SER A 122 22.24 -1.79 -0.82
N ARG A 123 22.26 -1.53 0.48
CA ARG A 123 23.49 -1.34 1.24
C ARG A 123 23.41 -2.08 2.56
N ARG A 124 24.34 -3.01 2.76
CA ARG A 124 24.57 -3.62 4.06
C ARG A 124 25.26 -2.61 4.97
N VAL A 125 24.72 -2.42 6.17
CA VAL A 125 25.27 -1.51 7.18
C VAL A 125 25.48 -2.26 8.50
N THR A 126 26.36 -1.76 9.35
CA THR A 126 26.45 -2.19 10.75
C THR A 126 25.45 -1.44 11.64
N SER A 127 25.31 -1.85 12.91
CA SER A 127 24.41 -1.16 13.86
C SER A 127 24.78 0.31 14.06
N ASP A 128 26.07 0.60 14.08
CA ASP A 128 26.60 1.95 14.34
C ASP A 128 26.46 2.86 13.10
N GLU A 129 26.44 2.28 11.90
CA GLU A 129 26.28 2.99 10.63
C GLU A 129 24.81 3.23 10.23
N LEU A 130 23.87 2.49 10.80
CA LEU A 130 22.47 2.56 10.36
C LEU A 130 21.88 3.97 10.45
N ARG A 131 22.14 4.67 11.56
CA ARG A 131 21.62 6.03 11.76
C ARG A 131 22.22 7.00 10.76
N SER A 132 23.55 7.02 10.62
CA SER A 132 24.22 7.92 9.67
C SER A 132 23.83 7.62 8.23
N ALA A 133 23.59 6.34 7.89
CA ALA A 133 23.12 5.93 6.58
C ALA A 133 21.71 6.44 6.26
N ILE A 134 20.80 6.49 7.24
CA ILE A 134 19.46 7.07 7.09
C ILE A 134 19.55 8.60 6.94
N GLU A 135 20.40 9.24 7.76
CA GLU A 135 20.63 10.69 7.71
C GLU A 135 21.22 11.12 6.35
N GLU A 136 22.19 10.38 5.83
CA GLU A 136 22.79 10.59 4.50
C GLU A 136 21.72 10.59 3.40
N PHE A 137 20.85 9.58 3.37
CA PHE A 137 19.74 9.52 2.41
C PHE A 137 18.79 10.71 2.57
N THR A 138 18.41 11.01 3.81
CA THR A 138 17.46 12.10 4.10
C THR A 138 18.01 13.45 3.67
N SER A 139 19.30 13.72 3.95
CA SER A 139 19.98 14.94 3.52
C SER A 139 20.12 15.02 2.00
N ALA A 140 20.52 13.93 1.35
CA ALA A 140 20.66 13.90 -0.11
C ALA A 140 19.34 14.10 -0.87
N GLU A 141 18.23 13.60 -0.31
CA GLU A 141 16.90 13.82 -0.90
C GLU A 141 16.31 15.19 -0.55
N ALA A 142 16.68 15.79 0.59
CA ALA A 142 16.26 17.15 0.96
C ALA A 142 16.84 18.23 0.02
N GLU A 143 17.95 17.95 -0.67
CA GLU A 143 18.53 18.82 -1.70
C GLU A 143 17.78 18.73 -3.04
N ARG A 144 16.84 17.80 -3.19
CA ARG A 144 16.08 17.57 -4.42
C ARG A 144 14.66 18.12 -4.27
N GLU A 145 14.06 18.51 -5.39
CA GLU A 145 12.62 18.71 -5.45
C GLU A 145 11.91 17.35 -5.38
N GLY A 146 10.90 17.24 -4.50
CA GLY A 146 10.09 16.04 -4.35
C GLY A 146 9.85 15.64 -2.90
N THR A 147 9.24 14.48 -2.71
CA THR A 147 9.00 13.89 -1.39
C THR A 147 9.84 12.63 -1.19
N SER A 148 10.36 12.45 0.02
CA SER A 148 11.04 11.24 0.43
C SER A 148 10.50 10.69 1.74
N VAL A 149 10.63 9.38 1.93
CA VAL A 149 10.25 8.72 3.18
C VAL A 149 11.20 7.57 3.50
N VAL A 150 11.37 7.33 4.79
CA VAL A 150 12.11 6.17 5.30
C VAL A 150 11.14 5.23 5.99
N ILE A 151 11.02 4.02 5.47
CA ILE A 151 10.08 3.00 5.94
C ILE A 151 10.86 1.89 6.65
N GLY A 152 10.47 1.56 7.87
CA GLY A 152 11.13 0.57 8.72
C GLY A 152 10.16 -0.27 9.55
N PRO A 153 10.67 -1.24 10.33
CA PRO A 153 9.86 -2.00 11.27
C PRO A 153 9.34 -1.09 12.41
N PRO A 154 8.23 -1.47 13.08
CA PRO A 154 7.66 -0.69 14.16
C PRO A 154 8.67 -0.38 15.27
N GLY A 155 8.67 0.87 15.75
CA GLY A 155 9.55 1.33 16.82
C GLY A 155 10.99 1.63 16.40
N MET A 156 11.33 1.53 15.11
CA MET A 156 12.65 1.93 14.62
C MET A 156 12.77 3.47 14.51
N PRO A 157 13.74 4.10 15.19
CA PRO A 157 13.92 5.55 15.16
C PRO A 157 14.21 6.09 13.75
N GLY A 158 13.60 7.23 13.41
CA GLY A 158 13.81 7.88 12.11
C GLY A 158 13.08 7.21 10.94
N THR A 159 12.16 6.28 11.23
CA THR A 159 11.38 5.57 10.21
C THR A 159 9.89 5.61 10.54
N VAL A 160 9.06 5.53 9.51
CA VAL A 160 7.63 5.24 9.64
C VAL A 160 7.35 3.80 9.25
N THR A 161 6.23 3.25 9.70
CA THR A 161 5.80 1.92 9.27
C THR A 161 5.19 1.97 7.86
N ALA A 162 5.18 0.84 7.16
CA ALA A 162 4.49 0.74 5.86
C ALA A 162 3.01 1.14 5.96
N SER A 163 2.38 0.91 7.12
CA SER A 163 0.99 1.28 7.42
C SER A 163 0.70 2.76 7.29
N GLU A 164 1.65 3.61 7.69
CA GLU A 164 1.50 5.06 7.72
C GLU A 164 1.70 5.66 6.33
N THR A 165 2.30 4.90 5.41
CA THR A 165 2.52 5.31 4.01
C THR A 165 1.40 4.88 3.08
N LYS A 166 0.38 4.18 3.60
CA LYS A 166 -0.69 3.62 2.77
C LYS A 166 -1.50 4.72 2.09
N GLY A 167 -1.74 4.54 0.78
CA GLY A 167 -2.42 5.54 -0.05
C GLY A 167 -1.59 6.78 -0.37
N LEU A 168 -0.33 6.85 0.10
CA LEU A 168 0.61 7.92 -0.20
C LEU A 168 1.64 7.46 -1.23
N GLU A 169 2.33 8.41 -1.85
CA GLU A 169 3.38 8.18 -2.83
C GLU A 169 4.54 9.14 -2.59
N TYR A 170 5.76 8.67 -2.86
CA TYR A 170 6.99 9.42 -2.65
C TYR A 170 7.90 9.31 -3.87
N ASP A 171 8.63 10.37 -4.18
CA ASP A 171 9.64 10.32 -5.25
C ASP A 171 10.77 9.35 -4.87
N ALA A 172 11.20 9.36 -3.61
CA ALA A 172 12.22 8.47 -3.08
C ALA A 172 11.76 7.72 -1.83
N VAL A 173 12.01 6.42 -1.77
CA VAL A 173 11.75 5.60 -0.59
C VAL A 173 13.04 4.89 -0.17
N LEU A 174 13.33 4.94 1.13
CA LEU A 174 14.35 4.10 1.76
C LEU A 174 13.68 3.05 2.63
N VAL A 175 13.80 1.77 2.28
CA VAL A 175 13.30 0.67 3.11
C VAL A 175 14.42 0.17 4.02
N VAL A 176 14.16 0.09 5.31
CA VAL A 176 15.15 -0.26 6.34
C VAL A 176 14.77 -1.56 7.02
N GLN A 177 15.72 -2.49 7.13
CA GLN A 177 15.53 -3.83 7.66
C GLN A 177 14.35 -4.59 7.04
N PRO A 178 14.38 -4.84 5.71
CA PRO A 178 13.28 -5.52 5.01
C PRO A 178 12.94 -6.89 5.60
N GLU A 179 13.94 -7.64 6.08
CA GLU A 179 13.72 -8.94 6.74
C GLU A 179 12.92 -8.81 8.05
N ARG A 180 13.14 -7.73 8.82
CA ARG A 180 12.40 -7.48 10.06
C ARG A 180 10.97 -7.04 9.79
N ILE A 181 10.73 -6.31 8.69
CA ILE A 181 9.37 -5.99 8.22
C ILE A 181 8.67 -7.28 7.77
N LEU A 182 9.37 -8.14 7.02
CA LEU A 182 8.84 -9.42 6.54
C LEU A 182 8.44 -10.35 7.70
N ALA A 183 9.26 -10.38 8.76
CA ALA A 183 9.01 -11.16 9.97
C ALA A 183 7.96 -10.54 10.92
N ASP A 184 7.48 -9.32 10.66
CA ASP A 184 6.52 -8.61 11.50
C ASP A 184 5.09 -9.11 11.30
N GLY A 185 4.84 -10.32 11.79
CA GLY A 185 3.54 -10.94 11.83
C GLY A 185 3.03 -11.48 10.49
N PRO A 186 1.75 -11.93 10.44
CA PRO A 186 1.20 -12.68 9.29
C PRO A 186 1.10 -11.89 7.97
N ARG A 187 1.36 -10.58 7.99
CA ARG A 187 1.21 -9.66 6.86
C ARG A 187 2.50 -8.93 6.49
N GLY A 188 3.63 -9.28 7.10
CA GLY A 188 4.91 -8.63 6.83
C GLY A 188 5.29 -8.60 5.34
N ALA A 189 4.96 -9.65 4.57
CA ALA A 189 5.19 -9.67 3.13
C ALA A 189 4.36 -8.62 2.37
N SER A 190 3.09 -8.44 2.76
CA SER A 190 2.24 -7.36 2.20
C SER A 190 2.77 -5.99 2.60
N ASP A 191 3.27 -5.83 3.83
CA ASP A 191 3.82 -4.57 4.33
C ASP A 191 5.09 -4.18 3.56
N LEU A 192 5.97 -5.15 3.33
CA LEU A 192 7.17 -4.96 2.52
C LEU A 192 6.80 -4.65 1.05
N TYR A 193 5.83 -5.35 0.46
CA TYR A 193 5.34 -5.05 -0.88
C TYR A 193 4.76 -3.63 -1.00
N VAL A 194 3.96 -3.20 -0.01
CA VAL A 194 3.45 -1.82 0.06
C VAL A 194 4.61 -0.83 0.15
N ALA A 195 5.59 -1.06 1.03
CA ALA A 195 6.74 -0.18 1.22
C ALA A 195 7.55 0.00 -0.08
N LEU A 196 7.86 -1.08 -0.78
CA LEU A 196 8.61 -1.04 -2.04
C LEU A 196 7.86 -0.27 -3.14
N THR A 197 6.53 -0.38 -3.17
CA THR A 197 5.69 0.21 -4.22
C THR A 197 5.27 1.67 -3.96
N ARG A 198 5.68 2.26 -2.83
CA ARG A 198 5.45 3.69 -2.53
C ARG A 198 6.34 4.63 -3.35
N ALA A 199 7.43 4.12 -3.92
CA ALA A 199 8.40 4.90 -4.69
C ALA A 199 7.94 5.13 -6.13
N THR A 200 8.04 6.38 -6.60
CA THR A 200 7.73 6.76 -7.99
C THR A 200 8.98 7.10 -8.82
N GLN A 201 10.16 7.21 -8.19
CA GLN A 201 11.42 7.45 -8.90
C GLN A 201 12.59 6.61 -8.39
N ARG A 202 12.84 6.61 -7.07
CA ARG A 202 14.05 6.05 -6.44
C ARG A 202 13.70 5.13 -5.29
N LEU A 203 14.40 3.99 -5.20
CA LEU A 203 14.26 3.03 -4.10
C LEU A 203 15.65 2.65 -3.59
N GLY A 204 15.86 2.80 -2.30
CA GLY A 204 17.04 2.30 -1.59
C GLY A 204 16.65 1.30 -0.51
N VAL A 205 17.55 0.37 -0.20
CA VAL A 205 17.36 -0.61 0.88
C VAL A 205 18.57 -0.60 1.81
N LEU A 206 18.34 -0.43 3.12
CA LEU A 206 19.35 -0.65 4.15
C LEU A 206 19.04 -1.93 4.92
N HIS A 207 20.06 -2.76 5.11
CA HIS A 207 19.89 -4.03 5.83
C HIS A 207 21.13 -4.36 6.67
N GLN A 208 20.91 -5.01 7.81
CA GLN A 208 21.99 -5.59 8.62
C GLN A 208 22.02 -7.11 8.45
N ASP A 209 20.82 -7.69 8.51
CA ASP A 209 20.54 -9.11 8.23
C ASP A 209 20.63 -9.41 6.72
N PRO A 210 20.72 -10.69 6.32
CA PRO A 210 20.59 -11.08 4.93
C PRO A 210 19.30 -10.51 4.31
N LEU A 211 19.36 -10.09 3.05
CA LEU A 211 18.18 -9.64 2.33
C LEU A 211 17.21 -10.83 2.12
N PRO A 212 15.89 -10.56 2.12
CA PRO A 212 14.92 -11.52 1.59
C PRO A 212 15.32 -11.97 0.18
N GLN A 213 15.05 -13.22 -0.17
CA GLN A 213 15.45 -13.79 -1.46
C GLN A 213 14.94 -12.95 -2.65
N ALA A 214 13.70 -12.46 -2.59
CA ALA A 214 13.13 -11.55 -3.56
C ALA A 214 13.93 -10.25 -3.81
N LEU A 215 14.72 -9.80 -2.83
CA LEU A 215 15.51 -8.57 -2.90
C LEU A 215 17.00 -8.83 -3.23
N SER A 216 17.42 -10.08 -3.39
CA SER A 216 18.85 -10.42 -3.58
C SER A 216 19.43 -9.92 -4.91
N GLY A 217 18.57 -9.50 -5.84
CA GLY A 217 18.97 -8.89 -7.12
C GLY A 217 19.29 -7.40 -7.04
N LEU A 218 19.09 -6.76 -5.88
CA LEU A 218 19.52 -5.38 -5.65
C LEU A 218 21.04 -5.31 -5.62
N GLY A 219 21.59 -4.35 -6.37
CA GLY A 219 23.04 -4.07 -6.41
C GLY A 219 23.56 -3.37 -5.17
#